data_AF-A0A2N5A4P5-F1
#
_entry.id   AF-A0A2N5A4P5-F1
#
_cell.length_a   1.000
_cell.length_b   1.000
_cell.length_c   1.000
_cell.angle_alpha   90.00
_cell.angle_beta   90.00
_cell.angle_gamma   90.00
#
_symmetry.space_group_name_H-M   'P 1'
#
loop_
_entity.id
_entity.type
_entity.pdbx_description
1 polymer ?
#
loop_
_entity_poly.entity_id
_entity_poly.type
_entity_poly.pdbx_seq_one_letter_code
_entity_poly.pdbx_strand_id
1 'polypeptide(L)' 'TNTLEVHIHNLREKIGKSRIRTVRGFGYMLANHIDTE' A
#
# COMPACT_ATOMS: atom_id res chain seq x y z
N THR A 1 16.00 -2.78 -11.15
CA THR A 1 15.45 -1.41 -10.98
C THR A 1 14.14 -1.55 -10.24
N ASN A 2 14.18 -1.54 -8.91
CA ASN A 2 13.03 -1.89 -8.05
C ASN A 2 12.24 -0.64 -7.63
N THR A 3 12.04 0.28 -8.59
CA THR A 3 11.52 1.62 -8.34
C THR A 3 10.11 1.57 -7.74
N LEU A 4 9.27 0.63 -8.18
CA LEU A 4 7.93 0.42 -7.64
C LEU A 4 7.97 0.07 -6.15
N GLU A 5 8.83 -0.86 -5.75
CA GLU A 5 8.94 -1.30 -4.35
C GLU A 5 9.41 -0.15 -3.44
N VAL A 6 10.37 0.65 -3.91
CA VAL A 6 10.85 1.85 -3.20
C VAL A 6 9.74 2.89 -3.06
N HIS A 7 8.98 3.14 -4.13
CA HIS A 7 7.89 4.12 -4.10
C HIS A 7 6.75 3.67 -3.19
N ILE A 8 6.41 2.37 -3.21
CA ILE A 8 5.42 1.78 -2.31
C ILE A 8 5.91 1.83 -0.86
N HIS A 9 7.21 1.62 -0.59
CA HIS A 9 7.77 1.76 0.75
C HIS A 9 7.64 3.20 1.27
N ASN A 10 8.09 4.18 0.48
CA ASN A 10 7.97 5.60 0.81
C ASN A 10 6.50 6.03 1.03
N LEU A 11 5.59 5.50 0.21
CA LEU A 11 4.17 5.79 0.36
C LEU A 11 3.61 5.18 1.66
N ARG A 12 3.93 3.91 1.97
CA ARG A 12 3.52 3.24 3.21
C ARG A 12 4.01 3.93 4.48
N GLU A 13 5.18 4.53 4.44
CA GLU A 13 5.71 5.32 5.55
C GLU A 13 4.89 6.61 5.75
N LYS A 14 4.50 7.27 4.66
CA LYS A 14 3.75 8.54 4.70
C LYS A 14 2.27 8.38 5.06
N ILE A 15 1.58 7.39 4.50
CA ILE A 15 0.12 7.21 4.68
C ILE A 15 -0.25 6.13 5.70
N GLY A 16 0.76 5.45 6.26
CA GLY A 16 0.60 4.35 7.20
C GLY A 16 0.54 2.98 6.52
N LYS A 17 1.26 2.01 7.10
CA LYS A 17 1.41 0.65 6.56
C LYS A 17 0.10 -0.10 6.35
N SER A 18 -0.97 0.27 7.07
CA SER A 18 -2.29 -0.36 6.99
C SER A 18 -3.05 0.01 5.70
N ARG A 19 -2.73 1.15 5.07
CA ARG A 19 -3.43 1.64 3.87
C ARG A 19 -3.00 0.96 2.57
N ILE A 20 -1.88 0.25 2.53
CA ILE A 20 -1.43 -0.46 1.31
C ILE A 20 -1.27 -1.93 1.61
N ARG A 21 -2.06 -2.76 0.92
CA ARG A 21 -2.04 -4.21 1.01
C ARG A 21 -1.37 -4.80 -0.22
N THR A 22 -0.42 -5.71 -0.01
CA THR A 22 0.16 -6.50 -1.09
C THR A 22 -0.77 -7.65 -1.44
N VAL A 23 -1.15 -7.74 -2.71
CA VAL A 23 -1.90 -8.85 -3.29
C VAL A 23 -0.91 -9.71 -4.09
N ARG A 24 -0.58 -10.89 -3.57
CA ARG A 24 0.39 -11.79 -4.21
C ARG A 24 -0.09 -12.18 -5.60
N GLY A 25 0.78 -12.05 -6.60
CA GLY A 25 0.46 -12.33 -8.00
C GLY A 25 -0.27 -11.20 -8.75
N PHE A 26 -0.63 -10.10 -8.07
CA PHE A 26 -1.36 -8.98 -8.69
C PHE A 26 -0.67 -7.61 -8.48
N GLY A 27 -0.13 -7.34 -7.29
CA GLY A 27 0.53 -6.07 -6.98
C GLY A 27 0.10 -5.49 -5.65
N TYR A 28 -0.28 -4.20 -5.63
CA TYR A 28 -0.63 -3.47 -4.41
C TYR A 28 -2.03 -2.87 -4.53
N MET A 29 -2.77 -2.90 -3.43
CA MET A 29 -4.12 -2.36 -3.31
C MET A 29 -4.17 -1.33 -2.19
N LEU A 30 -4.86 -0.22 -2.42
CA LEU A 30 -5.17 0.75 -1.39
C LEU A 30 -6.37 0.25 -0.57
N ALA A 31 -6.16 0.04 0.72
CA ALA A 31 -7.25 -0.22 1.65
C ALA A 31 -7.95 1.10 1.93
N ASN A 32 -9.16 1.25 1.40
CA ASN A 32 -9.99 2.38 1.76
C ASN A 32 -10.44 2.19 3.21
N HIS A 33 -10.24 3.20 4.04
CA HIS A 33 -10.82 3.24 5.38
C HIS A 33 -12.31 3.48 5.18
N ILE A 34 -13.05 2.41 4.87
CA ILE A 34 -14.47 2.36 5.16
C ILE A 34 -14.50 2.17 6.67
N ASP A 35 -14.38 3.27 7.41
CA ASP A 35 -14.95 3.34 8.75
C ASP A 35 -16.38 2.87 8.59
N THR A 36 -16.60 1.60 8.85
CA THR A 36 -17.96 1.10 9.02
C THR A 36 -18.32 1.57 10.41
N GLU A 37 -19.03 2.70 10.46
CA GLU A 37 -19.79 3.14 11.63
C GLU A 37 -20.67 2.00 12.16
#